data_AF-A0A4S8EU53-F1
#
_entry.id   AF-A0A4S8EU53-F1
#
_cell.length_a   1.000
_cell.length_b   1.000
_cell.length_c   1.000
_cell.angle_alpha   90.00
_cell.angle_beta   90.00
_cell.angle_gamma   90.00
#
_symmetry.space_group_name_H-M   'P 1'
#
loop_
_entity.id
_entity.type
_entity.pdbx_description
1 polymer ?
#
loop_
_entity_poly.entity_id
_entity_poly.type
_entity_poly.pdbx_seq_one_letter_code
_entity_poly.pdbx_strand_id
1 'polypeptide(L)'
;MKRSPIKPSTQVAIWMVLWTTTAAWMPAYAQTVGNTQIGQTQAAATAQAAHALNESDKLQAQIWGLSETEMQRAKTLMQGPRASFSVENISPLEVLGIHARNAKERQEYAEKFAKALREDVERTLAFEREFQSAMQRLYPNSPVVDYSGMEPVEVPTAAADMVNVPRALVRDPADRTLQHRIQSSQATLGVRSRAIDALQNPEKQ
;
A
#
# COMPACT_ATOMS: atom_id res chain seq x y z
N MET A 1 -37.31 30.00 -15.77
CA MET A 1 -36.17 29.13 -16.16
C MET A 1 -36.47 27.71 -15.69
N LYS A 2 -36.77 26.79 -16.63
CA LYS A 2 -37.16 25.40 -16.36
C LYS A 2 -35.90 24.58 -16.04
N ARG A 3 -35.87 23.87 -14.90
CA ARG A 3 -34.84 22.86 -14.59
C ARG A 3 -35.37 21.49 -14.99
N SER A 4 -34.65 20.79 -15.86
CA SER A 4 -34.94 19.42 -16.28
C SER A 4 -34.50 18.41 -15.21
N PRO A 5 -35.22 17.30 -14.99
CA PRO A 5 -34.80 16.26 -14.05
C PRO A 5 -33.79 15.29 -14.68
N ILE A 6 -32.77 14.94 -13.90
CA ILE A 6 -31.70 13.98 -14.23
C ILE A 6 -32.25 12.57 -13.94
N LYS A 7 -32.22 11.67 -14.93
CA LYS A 7 -32.51 10.24 -14.74
C LYS A 7 -31.22 9.50 -14.32
N PRO A 8 -31.27 8.56 -13.35
CA PRO A 8 -30.13 7.69 -13.06
C PRO A 8 -30.07 6.54 -14.07
N SER A 9 -28.91 6.38 -14.72
CA SER A 9 -28.63 5.28 -15.64
C SER A 9 -28.02 4.10 -14.89
N THR A 10 -28.84 3.11 -14.57
CA THR A 10 -28.43 1.76 -14.21
C THR A 10 -28.09 0.98 -15.48
N GLN A 11 -26.82 0.65 -15.68
CA GLN A 11 -26.41 -0.43 -16.58
C GLN A 11 -25.26 -1.21 -15.96
N VAL A 12 -25.62 -2.25 -15.23
CA VAL A 12 -24.74 -3.38 -14.90
C VAL A 12 -24.72 -4.27 -16.14
N ALA A 13 -23.61 -4.29 -16.87
CA ALA A 13 -23.42 -5.20 -18.00
C ALA A 13 -22.35 -6.22 -17.64
N ILE A 14 -22.83 -7.33 -17.06
CA ILE A 14 -22.15 -8.62 -16.97
C ILE A 14 -21.89 -9.11 -18.39
N TRP A 15 -20.64 -9.43 -18.72
CA TRP A 15 -20.31 -10.22 -19.90
C TRP A 15 -19.57 -11.50 -19.47
N MET A 16 -20.34 -12.54 -19.13
CA MET A 16 -19.89 -13.93 -19.22
C MET A 16 -20.43 -14.48 -20.54
N VAL A 17 -19.55 -14.65 -21.53
CA VAL A 17 -19.86 -15.45 -22.73
C VAL A 17 -19.10 -16.75 -22.66
N LEU A 18 -19.85 -17.74 -22.19
CA LEU A 18 -19.81 -19.17 -22.47
C LEU A 18 -19.21 -19.47 -23.87
N TRP A 19 -18.15 -20.28 -23.93
CA TRP A 19 -17.77 -20.96 -25.17
C TRP A 19 -17.98 -22.46 -25.00
N THR A 20 -18.95 -22.96 -25.74
CA THR A 20 -19.36 -24.36 -25.80
C THR A 20 -18.32 -25.21 -26.52
N THR A 21 -18.06 -26.40 -25.97
CA THR A 21 -17.26 -27.46 -26.56
C THR A 21 -17.96 -28.10 -27.76
N THR A 22 -17.31 -28.16 -28.92
CA THR A 22 -17.62 -29.16 -29.96
C THR A 22 -16.33 -29.87 -30.37
N ALA A 23 -16.26 -31.16 -30.05
CA ALA A 23 -15.28 -32.08 -30.60
C ALA A 23 -15.74 -32.52 -32.00
N ALA A 24 -14.87 -32.35 -33.00
CA ALA A 24 -14.98 -33.01 -34.30
C ALA A 24 -13.58 -33.46 -34.75
N TRP A 25 -13.49 -34.73 -35.13
CA TRP A 25 -12.26 -35.42 -35.53
C TRP A 25 -11.90 -35.21 -37.01
N MET A 26 -10.59 -35.04 -37.27
CA MET A 26 -9.78 -35.53 -38.42
C MET A 26 -10.05 -35.01 -39.85
N PRO A 27 -8.99 -34.81 -40.69
CA PRO A 27 -8.00 -35.84 -41.04
C PRO A 27 -6.52 -35.43 -40.93
N ALA A 28 -5.68 -36.46 -40.85
CA ALA A 28 -4.24 -36.37 -40.98
C ALA A 28 -3.87 -36.15 -42.46
N TYR A 29 -3.21 -35.04 -42.76
CA TYR A 29 -2.51 -34.85 -44.03
C TYR A 29 -1.09 -35.39 -43.89
N ALA A 30 -0.75 -36.39 -44.70
CA ALA A 30 0.64 -36.78 -44.93
C ALA A 30 1.35 -35.63 -45.65
N GLN A 31 2.36 -35.02 -45.01
CA GLN A 31 3.21 -34.04 -45.68
C GLN A 31 4.39 -34.76 -46.32
N THR A 32 4.46 -34.64 -47.64
CA THR A 32 5.62 -35.00 -48.44
C THR A 32 6.80 -34.14 -48.02
N VAL A 33 7.92 -34.77 -47.64
CA VAL A 33 9.20 -34.08 -47.41
C VAL A 33 9.75 -33.61 -48.76
N GLY A 34 9.40 -32.38 -49.13
CA GLY A 34 10.10 -31.62 -50.14
C GLY A 34 11.22 -30.82 -49.48
N ASN A 35 12.47 -31.07 -49.89
CA ASN A 35 13.61 -30.27 -49.46
C ASN A 35 13.40 -28.79 -49.85
N THR A 36 13.16 -27.93 -48.86
CA THR A 36 13.15 -26.48 -49.05
C THR A 36 14.26 -25.85 -48.19
N GLN A 37 15.47 -25.75 -48.74
CA GLN A 37 16.60 -25.05 -48.12
C GLN A 37 16.58 -23.51 -48.35
N ILE A 38 15.42 -22.91 -48.63
CA ILE A 38 15.30 -21.46 -48.91
C ILE A 38 14.43 -20.71 -47.88
N GLY A 39 13.80 -21.41 -46.92
CA GLY A 39 12.99 -20.78 -45.86
C GLY A 39 13.73 -20.46 -44.56
N GLN A 40 14.92 -21.04 -44.33
CA GLN A 40 15.62 -20.92 -43.04
C GLN A 40 16.20 -19.52 -42.81
N THR A 41 16.61 -18.81 -43.86
CA THR A 41 17.15 -17.44 -43.76
C THR A 41 16.08 -16.39 -43.51
N GLN A 42 14.86 -16.54 -44.05
CA GLN A 42 13.78 -15.57 -43.86
C GLN A 42 13.04 -15.74 -42.51
N ALA A 43 12.89 -16.97 -42.03
CA ALA A 43 12.30 -17.24 -40.70
C ALA A 43 13.26 -16.84 -39.56
N ALA A 44 14.58 -17.03 -39.74
CA ALA A 44 15.58 -16.49 -38.81
C ALA A 44 15.61 -14.95 -38.88
N ALA A 45 15.60 -14.33 -40.07
CA ALA A 45 15.60 -12.87 -40.15
C ALA A 45 14.37 -12.22 -39.45
N THR A 46 13.19 -12.85 -39.52
CA THR A 46 11.98 -12.36 -38.84
C THR A 46 11.98 -12.65 -37.34
N ALA A 47 12.49 -13.80 -36.88
CA ALA A 47 12.66 -14.08 -35.45
C ALA A 47 13.70 -13.16 -34.78
N GLN A 48 14.82 -12.87 -35.47
CA GLN A 48 15.83 -11.93 -34.99
C GLN A 48 15.28 -10.48 -34.96
N ALA A 49 14.43 -10.09 -35.92
CA ALA A 49 13.75 -8.79 -35.91
C ALA A 49 12.74 -8.65 -34.76
N ALA A 50 12.08 -9.74 -34.35
CA ALA A 50 11.15 -9.74 -33.21
C ALA A 50 11.83 -9.48 -31.86
N HIS A 51 13.15 -9.73 -31.78
CA HIS A 51 13.97 -9.45 -30.60
C HIS A 51 14.83 -8.19 -30.72
N ALA A 52 14.63 -7.38 -31.78
CA ALA A 52 15.30 -6.09 -31.88
C ALA A 52 14.84 -5.15 -30.75
N LEU A 53 15.79 -4.37 -30.22
CA LEU A 53 15.49 -3.33 -29.24
C LEU A 53 14.86 -2.13 -29.93
N ASN A 54 13.70 -1.69 -29.44
CA ASN A 54 13.13 -0.41 -29.83
C ASN A 54 13.68 0.72 -28.92
N GLU A 55 13.29 1.97 -29.19
CA GLU A 55 13.78 3.11 -28.40
C GLU A 55 13.35 3.05 -26.92
N SER A 56 12.17 2.49 -26.60
CA SER A 56 11.76 2.29 -25.21
C SER A 56 12.63 1.25 -24.49
N ASP A 57 13.03 0.18 -25.18
CA ASP A 57 13.91 -0.85 -24.61
C ASP A 57 15.30 -0.27 -24.33
N LYS A 58 15.81 0.57 -25.23
CA LYS A 58 17.09 1.28 -25.03
C LYS A 58 17.02 2.25 -23.86
N LEU A 59 15.91 2.98 -23.71
CA LEU A 59 15.69 3.85 -22.57
C LEU A 59 15.63 3.04 -21.26
N GLN A 60 14.91 1.92 -21.24
CA GLN A 60 14.90 1.02 -20.09
C GLN A 60 16.30 0.49 -19.77
N ALA A 61 17.08 0.10 -20.79
CA ALA A 61 18.46 -0.34 -20.59
C ALA A 61 19.29 0.75 -19.89
N GLN A 62 19.15 2.01 -20.31
CA GLN A 62 19.83 3.13 -19.66
C GLN A 62 19.36 3.36 -18.22
N ILE A 63 18.04 3.36 -17.97
CA ILE A 63 17.47 3.53 -16.62
C ILE A 63 17.99 2.46 -15.66
N TRP A 64 18.08 1.21 -16.13
CA TRP A 64 18.52 0.07 -15.32
C TRP A 64 20.04 -0.15 -15.34
N GLY A 65 20.82 0.66 -16.06
CA GLY A 65 22.27 0.48 -16.19
C GLY A 65 22.67 -0.86 -16.83
N LEU A 66 21.92 -1.27 -17.84
CA LEU A 66 22.12 -2.49 -18.63
C LEU A 66 22.74 -2.17 -19.98
N SER A 67 23.56 -3.09 -20.48
CA SER A 67 23.98 -3.08 -21.89
C SER A 67 22.82 -3.50 -22.81
N GLU A 68 22.93 -3.15 -24.09
CA GLU A 68 21.95 -3.58 -25.11
C GLU A 68 21.80 -5.11 -25.14
N THR A 69 22.91 -5.84 -25.00
CA THR A 69 22.89 -7.31 -25.00
C THR A 69 22.14 -7.89 -23.80
N GLU A 70 22.27 -7.27 -22.63
CA GLU A 70 21.55 -7.66 -21.43
C GLU A 70 20.06 -7.35 -21.54
N MET A 71 19.72 -6.19 -22.09
CA MET A 71 18.33 -5.81 -22.33
C MET A 71 17.65 -6.74 -23.34
N GLN A 72 18.35 -7.10 -24.42
CA GLN A 72 17.85 -8.04 -25.41
C GLN A 72 17.57 -9.41 -24.78
N ARG A 73 18.49 -9.90 -23.94
CA ARG A 73 18.29 -11.15 -23.20
C ARG A 73 17.12 -11.06 -22.23
N ALA A 74 16.98 -9.97 -21.48
CA ALA A 74 15.86 -9.75 -20.58
C ALA A 74 14.53 -9.81 -21.33
N LYS A 75 14.43 -9.15 -22.50
CA LYS A 75 13.25 -9.17 -23.38
C LYS A 75 12.91 -10.58 -23.85
N THR A 76 13.90 -11.36 -24.30
CA THR A 76 13.68 -12.76 -24.68
C THR A 76 13.20 -13.62 -23.51
N LEU A 77 13.74 -13.42 -22.30
CA LEU A 77 13.30 -14.13 -21.10
C LEU A 77 11.86 -13.77 -20.70
N MET A 78 11.48 -12.49 -20.83
CA MET A 78 10.11 -12.00 -20.56
C MET A 78 9.09 -12.49 -21.58
N GLN A 79 9.50 -12.95 -22.76
CA GLN A 79 8.64 -13.61 -23.74
C GLN A 79 8.59 -15.14 -23.54
N GLY A 80 9.45 -15.69 -22.70
CA GLY A 80 9.54 -17.12 -22.42
C GLY A 80 8.57 -17.59 -21.33
N PRO A 81 8.70 -18.86 -20.87
CA PRO A 81 7.82 -19.44 -19.84
C PRO A 81 7.75 -18.63 -18.55
N ARG A 82 8.80 -17.85 -18.26
CA ARG A 82 8.87 -16.95 -17.11
C ARG A 82 7.74 -15.92 -17.09
N ALA A 83 7.26 -15.47 -18.25
CA ALA A 83 6.14 -14.54 -18.36
C ALA A 83 4.90 -15.01 -17.59
N SER A 84 4.65 -16.32 -17.62
CA SER A 84 3.46 -16.94 -17.00
C SER A 84 3.50 -16.94 -15.46
N PHE A 85 4.69 -16.80 -14.88
CA PHE A 85 4.90 -16.81 -13.42
C PHE A 85 5.28 -15.43 -12.86
N SER A 86 5.35 -14.42 -13.72
CA SER A 86 5.82 -13.09 -13.33
C SER A 86 4.65 -12.13 -13.19
N VAL A 87 4.85 -11.13 -12.34
CA VAL A 87 4.02 -9.91 -12.39
C VAL A 87 4.25 -9.20 -13.73
N GLU A 88 3.22 -8.52 -14.23
CA GLU A 88 3.21 -7.90 -15.56
C GLU A 88 4.35 -6.90 -15.78
N ASN A 89 4.80 -6.22 -14.72
CA ASN A 89 5.82 -5.17 -14.76
C ASN A 89 7.13 -5.55 -14.04
N ILE A 90 7.53 -6.83 -14.07
CA ILE A 90 8.81 -7.26 -13.48
C ILE A 90 10.00 -6.51 -14.12
N SER A 91 10.96 -6.05 -13.31
CA SER A 91 12.09 -5.30 -13.86
C SER A 91 13.02 -6.19 -14.70
N PRO A 92 13.64 -5.66 -15.77
CA PRO A 92 14.63 -6.41 -16.57
C PRO A 92 15.78 -6.96 -15.73
N LEU A 93 16.16 -6.24 -14.68
CA LEU A 93 17.25 -6.58 -13.78
C LEU A 93 16.91 -7.78 -12.89
N GLU A 94 15.68 -7.85 -12.35
CA GLU A 94 15.18 -9.01 -11.63
C GLU A 94 15.05 -10.24 -12.53
N VAL A 95 14.58 -10.06 -13.77
CA VAL A 95 14.51 -11.14 -14.76
C VAL A 95 15.91 -11.72 -15.00
N LEU A 96 16.91 -10.88 -15.24
CA LEU A 96 18.29 -11.31 -15.44
C LEU A 96 18.87 -11.97 -14.18
N GLY A 97 18.61 -11.41 -13.00
CA GLY A 97 19.06 -11.96 -11.72
C GLY A 97 18.50 -13.35 -11.43
N ILE A 98 17.22 -13.59 -11.69
CA ILE A 98 16.62 -14.90 -11.44
C ILE A 98 17.12 -15.93 -12.46
N HIS A 99 17.28 -15.52 -13.72
CA HIS A 99 17.79 -16.36 -14.81
C HIS A 99 19.32 -16.26 -15.00
N ALA A 100 20.05 -15.81 -13.99
CA ALA A 100 21.51 -15.70 -14.05
C ALA A 100 22.17 -17.07 -14.31
N ARG A 101 23.19 -17.09 -15.18
CA ARG A 101 23.96 -18.25 -15.61
C ARG A 101 24.86 -18.80 -14.51
N ASN A 102 25.26 -17.94 -13.58
CA ASN A 102 26.14 -18.31 -12.46
C ASN A 102 25.88 -17.40 -11.25
N ALA A 103 26.48 -17.75 -10.12
CA ALA A 103 26.30 -17.01 -8.86
C ALA A 103 26.84 -15.57 -8.93
N LYS A 104 27.92 -15.34 -9.69
CA LYS A 104 28.52 -14.00 -9.85
C LYS A 104 27.58 -13.06 -10.61
N GLU A 105 27.04 -13.50 -11.74
CA GLU A 105 26.07 -12.75 -12.53
C GLU A 105 24.81 -12.45 -11.69
N ARG A 106 24.36 -13.41 -10.87
CA ARG A 106 23.24 -13.21 -9.93
C ARG A 106 23.54 -12.13 -8.91
N GLN A 107 24.73 -12.15 -8.32
CA GLN A 107 25.17 -11.15 -7.34
C GLN A 107 25.25 -9.76 -7.97
N GLU A 108 25.85 -9.63 -9.15
CA GLU A 108 25.98 -8.36 -9.87
C GLU A 108 24.61 -7.72 -10.12
N TYR A 109 23.63 -8.50 -10.59
CA TYR A 109 22.27 -8.00 -10.80
C TYR A 109 21.55 -7.65 -9.50
N ALA A 110 21.72 -8.44 -8.45
CA ALA A 110 21.14 -8.15 -7.14
C ALA A 110 21.71 -6.85 -6.55
N GLU A 111 23.01 -6.61 -6.67
CA GLU A 111 23.66 -5.38 -6.20
C GLU A 111 23.20 -4.15 -6.99
N LYS A 112 23.07 -4.26 -8.32
CA LYS A 112 22.48 -3.19 -9.14
C LYS A 112 21.05 -2.87 -8.69
N PHE A 113 20.24 -3.90 -8.40
CA PHE A 113 18.84 -3.73 -7.99
C PHE A 113 18.74 -3.08 -6.61
N ALA A 114 19.55 -3.53 -5.66
CA ALA A 114 19.59 -2.97 -4.32
C ALA A 114 19.95 -1.47 -4.32
N LYS A 115 20.88 -1.06 -5.18
CA LYS A 115 21.25 0.36 -5.34
C LYS A 115 20.09 1.18 -5.89
N ALA A 116 19.46 0.72 -6.97
CA ALA A 116 18.32 1.40 -7.57
C ALA A 116 17.15 1.53 -6.59
N LEU A 117 16.81 0.45 -5.88
CA LEU A 117 15.73 0.46 -4.89
C LEU A 117 16.01 1.40 -3.72
N ARG A 118 17.27 1.44 -3.25
CA ARG A 118 17.66 2.39 -2.20
C ARG A 118 17.44 3.84 -2.65
N GLU A 119 17.87 4.16 -3.87
CA GLU A 119 17.74 5.51 -4.43
C GLU A 119 16.27 5.93 -4.59
N ASP A 120 15.40 4.98 -4.98
CA ASP A 120 13.96 5.19 -5.08
C ASP A 120 13.33 5.45 -3.70
N VAL A 121 13.63 4.58 -2.72
CA VAL A 121 13.13 4.73 -1.34
C VAL A 121 13.56 6.06 -0.73
N GLU A 122 14.80 6.50 -0.95
CA GLU A 122 15.29 7.80 -0.48
C GLU A 122 14.45 8.96 -1.04
N ARG A 123 14.05 8.90 -2.32
CA ARG A 123 13.15 9.89 -2.94
C ARG A 123 11.74 9.83 -2.38
N THR A 124 11.19 8.63 -2.22
CA THR A 124 9.86 8.45 -1.63
C THR A 124 9.80 9.04 -0.23
N LEU A 125 10.82 8.78 0.61
CA LEU A 125 10.89 9.32 1.96
C LEU A 125 11.07 10.85 1.98
N ALA A 126 11.84 11.40 1.05
CA ALA A 126 11.96 12.85 0.90
C ALA A 126 10.62 13.50 0.54
N PHE A 127 9.90 12.91 -0.42
CA PHE A 127 8.56 13.36 -0.80
C PHE A 127 7.57 13.23 0.37
N GLU A 128 7.56 12.09 1.07
CA GLU A 128 6.66 11.86 2.19
C GLU A 128 6.84 12.92 3.28
N ARG A 129 8.07 13.31 3.59
CA ARG A 129 8.35 14.38 4.56
C ARG A 129 7.70 15.70 4.14
N GLU A 130 7.85 16.09 2.88
CA GLU A 130 7.26 17.33 2.36
C GLU A 130 5.73 17.23 2.25
N PHE A 131 5.21 16.05 1.91
CA PHE A 131 3.78 15.78 1.91
C PHE A 131 3.19 15.94 3.31
N GLN A 132 3.80 15.35 4.33
CA GLN A 132 3.37 15.50 5.73
C GLN A 132 3.46 16.96 6.20
N SER A 133 4.54 17.68 5.84
CA SER A 133 4.66 19.12 6.10
C SER A 133 3.55 19.93 5.42
N ALA A 134 3.25 19.62 4.16
CA ALA A 134 2.16 20.25 3.43
C ALA A 134 0.79 19.97 4.07
N MET A 135 0.55 18.73 4.50
CA MET A 135 -0.69 18.36 5.21
C MET A 135 -0.89 19.17 6.48
N GLN A 136 0.15 19.35 7.30
CA GLN A 136 0.08 20.15 8.52
C GLN A 136 -0.22 21.63 8.26
N ARG A 137 0.36 22.20 7.19
CA ARG A 137 0.12 23.61 6.82
C ARG A 137 -1.28 23.84 6.26
N LEU A 138 -1.75 22.93 5.40
CA LEU A 138 -3.03 23.07 4.71
C LEU A 138 -4.22 22.68 5.59
N TYR A 139 -4.03 21.74 6.51
CA TYR A 139 -5.09 21.19 7.36
C TYR A 139 -4.69 21.11 8.85
N PRO A 140 -4.32 22.22 9.50
CA PRO A 140 -3.75 22.23 10.86
C PRO A 140 -4.72 21.72 11.94
N ASN A 141 -6.02 21.84 11.72
CA ASN A 141 -7.07 21.45 12.68
C ASN A 141 -7.94 20.30 12.20
N SER A 142 -7.56 19.58 11.13
CA SER A 142 -8.29 18.37 10.75
C SER A 142 -7.89 17.23 11.68
N PRO A 143 -8.83 16.65 12.45
CA PRO A 143 -8.54 15.47 13.24
C PRO A 143 -8.17 14.32 12.29
N VAL A 144 -7.00 13.71 12.50
CA VAL A 144 -6.58 12.50 11.75
C VAL A 144 -7.52 11.32 12.04
N VAL A 145 -8.07 11.30 13.26
CA VAL A 145 -9.08 10.35 13.70
C VAL A 145 -10.14 11.13 14.45
N ASP A 146 -11.39 10.98 14.03
CA ASP A 146 -12.53 11.56 14.73
C ASP A 146 -12.97 10.60 15.85
N TYR A 147 -12.85 11.07 17.09
CA TYR A 147 -13.29 10.35 18.29
C TYR A 147 -14.63 10.88 18.82
N SER A 148 -15.26 11.83 18.12
CA SER A 148 -16.55 12.38 18.52
C SER A 148 -17.62 11.29 18.50
N GLY A 149 -18.33 11.14 19.62
CA GLY A 149 -19.36 10.11 19.80
C GLY A 149 -18.89 8.77 20.37
N MET A 150 -17.60 8.60 20.69
CA MET A 150 -17.15 7.46 21.50
C MET A 150 -17.31 7.77 22.98
N GLU A 151 -17.95 6.86 23.72
CA GLU A 151 -18.01 6.91 25.17
C GLU A 151 -16.61 6.66 25.77
N PRO A 152 -16.15 7.49 26.72
CA PRO A 152 -14.90 7.25 27.43
C PRO A 152 -14.91 5.89 28.15
N VAL A 153 -13.84 5.13 28.00
CA VAL A 153 -13.68 3.82 28.66
C VAL A 153 -13.01 4.02 30.01
N GLU A 154 -13.58 3.39 31.04
CA GLU A 154 -13.05 3.40 32.41
C GLU A 154 -11.82 2.49 32.51
N VAL A 155 -10.64 3.07 32.37
CA VAL A 155 -9.36 2.38 32.52
C VAL A 155 -8.35 3.29 33.25
N PRO A 156 -7.43 2.73 34.04
CA PRO A 156 -6.35 3.51 34.63
C PRO A 156 -5.57 4.25 33.53
N THR A 157 -5.28 5.54 33.74
CA THR A 157 -4.57 6.37 32.74
C THR A 157 -3.24 5.74 32.34
N ALA A 158 -2.54 5.13 33.30
CA ALA A 158 -1.29 4.41 33.05
C ALA A 158 -1.47 3.22 32.10
N ALA A 159 -2.57 2.46 32.21
CA ALA A 159 -2.86 1.34 31.31
C ALA A 159 -3.24 1.83 29.91
N ALA A 160 -3.94 2.97 29.81
CA ALA A 160 -4.27 3.60 28.53
C ALA A 160 -3.03 4.15 27.81
N ASP A 161 -2.13 4.80 28.56
CA ASP A 161 -0.86 5.33 28.04
C ASP A 161 0.04 4.18 27.50
N MET A 162 -0.02 2.97 28.10
CA MET A 162 0.70 1.78 27.60
C MET A 162 0.25 1.30 26.20
N VAL A 163 -0.98 1.61 25.81
CA VAL A 163 -1.57 1.21 24.51
C VAL A 163 -1.77 2.43 23.60
N ASN A 164 -1.18 3.57 23.97
CA ASN A 164 -1.26 4.84 23.24
C ASN A 164 -2.70 5.28 22.94
N VAL A 165 -3.62 5.00 23.86
CA VAL A 165 -5.02 5.42 23.74
C VAL A 165 -5.10 6.93 24.01
N PRO A 166 -5.81 7.71 23.17
CA PRO A 166 -6.01 9.13 23.42
C PRO A 166 -6.68 9.37 24.78
N ARG A 167 -6.12 10.27 25.58
CA ARG A 167 -6.67 10.61 26.91
C ARG A 167 -8.11 11.14 26.87
N ALA A 168 -8.54 11.67 25.73
CA ALA A 168 -9.94 12.08 25.51
C ALA A 168 -10.93 10.91 25.62
N LEU A 169 -10.48 9.66 25.46
CA LEU A 169 -11.29 8.44 25.56
C LEU A 169 -11.12 7.70 26.88
N VAL A 170 -10.38 8.27 27.84
CA VAL A 170 -10.01 7.58 29.09
C VAL A 170 -10.67 8.28 30.27
N ARG A 171 -11.32 7.49 31.13
CA ARG A 171 -11.79 7.96 32.43
C ARG A 171 -11.10 7.17 33.53
N ASP A 172 -10.32 7.84 34.36
CA ASP A 172 -9.58 7.18 35.43
C ASP A 172 -10.50 6.91 36.64
N PRO A 173 -10.66 5.66 37.08
CA PRO A 173 -11.47 5.34 38.24
C PRO A 173 -10.94 6.01 39.53
N ALA A 174 -9.64 6.33 39.61
CA ALA A 174 -9.04 7.01 40.75
C ALA A 174 -9.57 8.44 40.93
N ASP A 175 -9.83 9.17 39.85
CA ASP A 175 -10.34 10.56 39.92
C ASP A 175 -11.73 10.62 40.56
N ARG A 176 -12.57 9.60 40.32
CA ARG A 176 -13.89 9.50 40.96
C ARG A 176 -13.78 9.33 42.47
N THR A 177 -12.79 8.57 42.95
CA THR A 177 -12.58 8.37 44.38
C THR A 177 -12.07 9.63 45.08
N LEU A 178 -11.21 10.41 44.41
CA LEU A 178 -10.71 11.68 44.91
C LEU A 178 -11.82 12.72 45.00
N GLN A 179 -12.68 12.82 43.97
CA GLN A 179 -13.84 13.71 43.98
C GLN A 179 -14.79 13.37 45.14
N HIS A 180 -15.12 12.10 45.32
CA HIS A 180 -15.97 11.66 46.44
C HIS A 180 -15.34 11.99 47.80
N ARG A 181 -14.03 11.78 47.95
CA ARG A 181 -13.30 12.12 49.19
C ARG A 181 -13.30 13.62 49.47
N ILE A 182 -13.06 14.46 48.46
CA ILE A 182 -13.09 15.92 48.61
C ILE A 182 -14.50 16.39 48.99
N GLN A 183 -15.54 15.90 48.31
CA GLN A 183 -16.95 16.23 48.61
C GLN A 183 -17.31 15.88 50.06
N SER A 184 -16.90 14.68 50.51
CA SER A 184 -17.13 14.23 51.89
C SER A 184 -16.38 15.10 52.90
N SER A 185 -15.11 15.45 52.65
CA SER A 185 -14.30 16.33 53.52
C SER A 185 -14.90 17.73 53.66
N GLN A 186 -15.38 18.33 52.55
CA GLN A 186 -16.04 19.64 52.58
C GLN A 186 -17.36 19.61 53.36
N ALA A 187 -18.13 18.52 53.24
CA ALA A 187 -19.34 18.33 54.03
C ALA A 187 -19.02 18.25 55.54
N THR A 188 -17.98 17.51 55.93
CA THR A 188 -17.57 17.39 57.33
C THR A 188 -17.02 18.70 57.89
N LEU A 189 -16.28 19.47 57.10
CA LEU A 189 -15.77 20.79 57.47
C LEU A 189 -16.91 21.81 57.66
N GLY A 190 -17.92 21.79 56.79
CA GLY A 190 -19.10 22.64 56.92
C GLY A 190 -19.93 22.33 58.18
N VAL A 191 -20.04 21.06 58.58
CA VAL A 191 -20.71 20.65 59.82
C VAL A 191 -19.91 21.09 61.05
N ARG A 192 -18.58 20.94 61.04
CA ARG A 192 -17.71 21.40 62.15
C ARG A 192 -17.73 22.91 62.31
N SER A 193 -17.78 23.68 61.22
CA SER A 193 -17.88 25.14 61.29
C SER A 193 -19.17 25.58 61.99
N ARG A 194 -20.32 24.99 61.65
CA ARG A 194 -21.60 25.30 62.31
C ARG A 194 -21.62 24.90 63.78
N ALA A 195 -20.98 23.79 64.14
CA ALA A 195 -20.87 23.35 65.53
C ALA A 195 -19.98 24.29 66.36
N ILE A 196 -18.91 24.83 65.78
CA ILE A 196 -18.04 25.82 66.44
C ILE A 196 -18.77 27.15 66.62
N ASP A 197 -19.49 27.63 65.61
CA ASP A 197 -20.30 28.85 65.71
C ASP A 197 -21.39 28.75 66.79
N ALA A 198 -22.02 27.57 66.94
CA ALA A 198 -23.01 27.31 67.99
C ALA A 198 -22.41 27.26 69.41
N LEU A 199 -21.15 26.85 69.55
CA LEU A 199 -20.45 26.84 70.84
C LEU A 199 -19.94 28.23 71.23
N GLN A 200 -19.63 29.08 70.25
CA GLN A 200 -19.04 30.39 70.47
C GLN A 200 -20.08 31.50 70.64
N ASN A 201 -21.35 31.24 70.31
CA ASN A 201 -22.45 32.17 70.52
C ASN A 201 -23.74 31.43 70.95
N PRO A 202 -23.82 30.99 72.23
CA PRO A 202 -24.90 30.11 72.70
C PRO A 202 -26.27 30.79 72.80
N GLU A 203 -26.34 32.13 72.76
CA GLU A 203 -27.62 32.88 72.89
C GLU A 203 -28.33 33.13 71.55
N LYS A 204 -27.82 32.57 70.44
CA LYS A 204 -28.47 32.62 69.11
C LYS A 204 -29.22 31.32 68.76
N GLN A 205 -29.80 30.66 69.76
CA GLN A 205 -30.78 29.59 69.55
C GLN A 205 -32.16 30.01 70.01
#